data_AF-A0A4Z2CFW7-F1
#
_entry.id   AF-A0A4Z2CFW7-F1
#
_cell.length_a   1.000
_cell.length_b   1.000
_cell.length_c   1.000
_cell.angle_alpha   90.00
_cell.angle_beta   90.00
_cell.angle_gamma   90.00
#
_symmetry.space_group_name_H-M   'P 1'
#
loop_
_entity.id
_entity.type
_entity.pdbx_description
1 polymer ?
#
loop_
_entity_poly.entity_id
_entity_poly.type
_entity_poly.pdbx_seq_one_letter_code
_entity_poly.pdbx_strand_id
1 'polypeptide(L)'
;MAELNLGKGLTAGKVASNVQKKLTRAQEKVLQKLGKADETKDAAFEEGVINFNKQYAEGSKLQRDLTAYLEAVKAMHESSKNVQACLADMYEPDWYGKNEVDSIVEDCDVLWTDYHQKLVDHALISMDTYLGQFPDIKARIAKRDRKLVDY
;
A
#
# COMPACT_ATOMS: atom_id res chain seq x y z
N MET A 1 -18.88 -20.41 31.40
CA MET A 1 -18.47 -21.59 30.62
C MET A 1 -18.24 -21.13 29.20
N ALA A 2 -17.01 -20.73 28.87
CA ALA A 2 -16.61 -20.37 27.51
C ALA A 2 -15.77 -21.53 26.98
N GLU A 3 -16.37 -22.35 26.10
CA GLU A 3 -15.64 -23.35 25.34
C GLU A 3 -14.82 -22.64 24.25
N LEU A 4 -13.51 -22.57 24.47
CA LEU A 4 -12.55 -22.28 23.41
C LEU A 4 -12.48 -23.52 22.51
N ASN A 5 -13.20 -23.49 21.40
CA ASN A 5 -13.01 -24.39 20.27
C ASN A 5 -11.62 -24.13 19.65
N LEU A 6 -10.58 -24.73 20.24
CA LEU A 6 -9.28 -24.86 19.58
C LEU A 6 -9.43 -25.78 18.38
N GLY A 7 -9.36 -25.18 17.19
CA GLY A 7 -9.45 -25.87 15.92
C GLY A 7 -8.50 -27.07 15.83
N LYS A 8 -9.08 -28.22 15.45
CA LYS A 8 -8.41 -29.45 15.05
C LYS A 8 -7.37 -29.15 13.94
N GLY A 9 -6.08 -29.41 14.18
CA GLY A 9 -5.11 -29.43 13.07
C GLY A 9 -3.60 -29.51 13.35
N LEU A 10 -3.12 -29.23 14.57
CA LEU A 10 -1.67 -29.20 14.86
C LEU A 10 -1.30 -30.23 15.94
N THR A 11 -0.79 -31.39 15.53
CA THR A 11 -0.19 -32.38 16.44
C THR A 11 1.24 -31.96 16.80
N ALA A 12 1.66 -32.18 18.06
CA ALA A 12 3.00 -31.84 18.56
C ALA A 12 4.14 -32.36 17.65
N GLY A 13 3.95 -33.50 16.99
CA GLY A 13 4.91 -34.05 16.01
C GLY A 13 5.10 -33.19 14.75
N LYS A 14 4.06 -32.53 14.24
CA LYS A 14 4.19 -31.57 13.11
C LYS A 14 4.98 -30.33 13.52
N VAL A 15 4.77 -29.86 14.76
CA VAL A 15 5.50 -28.72 15.33
C VAL A 15 6.98 -29.05 15.48
N ALA A 16 7.31 -30.21 16.07
CA ALA A 16 8.68 -30.68 16.22
C ALA A 16 9.40 -30.83 14.85
N SER A 17 8.74 -31.42 13.85
CA SER A 17 9.36 -31.56 12.52
C SER A 17 9.60 -30.21 11.81
N ASN A 18 8.71 -29.23 12.03
CA ASN A 18 8.86 -27.89 11.47
C ASN A 18 10.01 -27.12 12.13
N VAL A 19 10.21 -27.30 13.43
CA VAL A 19 11.36 -26.74 14.16
C VAL A 19 12.65 -27.37 13.67
N GLN A 20 12.69 -28.70 13.51
CA GLN A 20 13.85 -29.41 12.97
C GLN A 20 14.23 -28.89 11.58
N LYS A 21 13.26 -28.79 10.66
CA LYS A 21 13.49 -28.25 9.31
C LYS A 21 14.01 -26.81 9.32
N LYS A 22 13.56 -25.96 10.25
CA LYS A 22 14.09 -24.59 10.38
C LYS A 22 15.56 -24.59 10.77
N LEU A 23 15.95 -25.44 11.73
CA LEU A 23 17.34 -25.57 12.18
C LEU A 23 18.24 -26.10 11.06
N THR A 24 17.80 -27.15 10.35
CA THR A 24 18.56 -27.72 9.23
C THR A 24 18.77 -26.70 8.11
N ARG A 25 17.73 -25.93 7.74
CA ARG A 25 17.88 -24.85 6.74
C ARG A 25 18.84 -23.76 7.16
N ALA A 26 18.81 -23.38 8.45
CA ALA A 26 19.72 -22.36 8.97
C ALA A 26 21.17 -22.85 8.91
N GLN A 27 21.40 -24.11 9.27
CA GLN A 27 22.71 -24.75 9.17
C GLN A 27 23.19 -24.81 7.71
N GLU A 28 22.34 -25.25 6.79
CA GLU A 28 22.67 -25.36 5.36
C GLU A 28 23.09 -24.01 4.76
N LYS A 29 22.31 -22.96 5.02
CA LYS A 29 22.64 -21.60 4.57
C LYS A 29 23.97 -21.10 5.12
N VAL A 30 24.33 -21.47 6.35
CA VAL A 30 25.63 -21.10 6.93
C VAL A 30 26.76 -21.86 6.23
N LEU A 31 26.59 -23.16 5.97
CA LEU A 31 27.58 -23.96 5.24
C LEU A 31 27.80 -23.44 3.83
N GLN A 32 26.74 -23.06 3.12
CA GLN A 32 26.81 -22.42 1.80
C GLN A 32 27.62 -21.11 1.85
N LYS A 33 27.32 -20.23 2.81
CA LYS A 33 28.05 -18.96 3.00
C LYS A 33 29.52 -19.14 3.36
N LEU A 34 29.87 -20.24 4.02
CA LEU A 34 31.25 -20.59 4.36
C LEU A 34 31.99 -21.32 3.22
N GLY A 35 31.34 -21.53 2.07
CA GLY A 35 31.89 -22.30 0.95
C GLY A 35 32.05 -23.79 1.26
N LYS A 36 31.35 -24.30 2.28
CA LYS A 36 31.39 -25.70 2.73
C LYS A 36 30.25 -26.55 2.16
N ALA A 37 29.30 -25.94 1.48
CA ALA A 37 28.23 -26.58 0.73
C ALA A 37 27.94 -25.74 -0.53
N ASP A 38 27.55 -26.39 -1.63
CA ASP A 38 27.21 -25.70 -2.86
C ASP A 38 25.81 -25.09 -2.76
N GLU A 39 25.65 -23.88 -3.32
CA GLU A 39 24.34 -23.22 -3.42
C GLU A 39 23.77 -23.44 -4.82
N THR A 40 22.54 -23.93 -4.91
CA THR A 40 21.80 -23.93 -6.18
C THR A 40 21.39 -22.50 -6.50
N LYS A 41 22.03 -21.89 -7.50
CA LYS A 41 21.72 -20.53 -7.96
C LYS A 41 20.80 -20.53 -9.16
N ASP A 42 19.82 -19.64 -9.14
CA ASP A 42 18.92 -19.35 -10.26
C ASP A 42 18.97 -17.85 -10.53
N ALA A 43 20.00 -17.43 -11.26
CA ALA A 43 20.31 -16.02 -11.50
C ALA A 43 19.15 -15.28 -12.18
N ALA A 44 18.44 -15.95 -13.09
CA ALA A 44 17.28 -15.37 -13.77
C ALA A 44 16.12 -15.11 -12.78
N PHE A 45 15.87 -16.03 -11.85
CA PHE A 45 14.89 -15.80 -10.80
C PHE A 45 15.32 -14.69 -9.83
N GLU A 46 16.59 -14.65 -9.44
CA GLU A 46 17.14 -13.60 -8.57
C GLU A 46 16.96 -12.20 -9.17
N GLU A 47 17.23 -12.04 -10.46
CA GLU A 47 16.95 -10.79 -11.19
C GLU A 47 15.46 -10.43 -11.15
N GLY A 48 14.57 -11.42 -11.35
CA GLY A 48 13.13 -11.24 -11.20
C GLY A 48 12.72 -10.74 -9.80
N VAL A 49 13.36 -11.27 -8.74
CA VAL A 49 13.13 -10.83 -7.35
C VAL A 49 13.63 -9.40 -7.12
N ILE A 50 14.77 -9.02 -7.72
CA ILE A 50 15.28 -7.65 -7.66
C ILE A 50 14.27 -6.69 -8.31
N ASN A 51 13.81 -7.00 -9.52
CA ASN A 51 12.83 -6.18 -10.23
C ASN A 51 11.50 -6.09 -9.48
N PHE A 52 11.01 -7.20 -8.92
CA PHE A 52 9.82 -7.22 -8.07
C PHE A 52 9.95 -6.29 -6.86
N ASN A 53 11.07 -6.36 -6.14
CA ASN A 53 11.30 -5.50 -4.97
C ASN A 53 11.40 -4.02 -5.35
N LYS A 54 12.06 -3.71 -6.47
CA LYS A 54 12.14 -2.35 -7.02
C LYS A 54 10.75 -1.82 -7.35
N GLN A 55 9.95 -2.60 -8.08
CA GLN A 55 8.59 -2.24 -8.45
C GLN A 55 7.68 -2.00 -7.24
N TYR A 56 7.81 -2.85 -6.20
CA TYR A 56 7.08 -2.66 -4.94
C TYR A 56 7.47 -1.35 -4.25
N ALA A 57 8.77 -1.05 -4.18
CA ALA A 57 9.28 0.15 -3.53
C ALA A 57 8.85 1.42 -4.26
N GLU A 58 8.93 1.43 -5.59
CA GLU A 58 8.48 2.54 -6.44
C GLU A 58 6.97 2.76 -6.31
N GLY A 59 6.16 1.69 -6.38
CA GLY A 59 4.72 1.78 -6.17
C GLY A 59 4.34 2.28 -4.77
N SER A 60 5.04 1.82 -3.73
CA SER A 60 4.82 2.28 -2.35
C SER A 60 5.23 3.74 -2.14
N LYS A 61 6.21 4.23 -2.91
CA LYS A 61 6.55 5.66 -2.95
C LYS A 61 5.43 6.45 -3.63
N LEU A 62 4.96 6.00 -4.78
CA LEU A 62 3.87 6.66 -5.52
C LEU A 62 2.59 6.77 -4.68
N GLN A 63 2.20 5.71 -3.97
CA GLN A 63 1.04 5.74 -3.06
C GLN A 63 1.17 6.82 -1.97
N ARG A 64 2.35 6.93 -1.35
CA ARG A 64 2.62 7.98 -0.35
C ARG A 64 2.56 9.38 -0.95
N ASP A 65 3.19 9.57 -2.11
CA ASP A 65 3.20 10.85 -2.81
C ASP A 65 1.76 11.25 -3.23
N LEU A 66 0.93 10.29 -3.66
CA LEU A 66 -0.48 10.50 -3.98
C LEU A 66 -1.33 10.84 -2.75
N THR A 67 -1.07 10.19 -1.62
CA THR A 67 -1.76 10.49 -0.35
C THR A 67 -1.45 11.91 0.11
N ALA A 68 -0.16 12.31 0.07
CA ALA A 68 0.25 13.68 0.39
C ALA A 68 -0.37 14.70 -0.59
N TYR A 69 -0.50 14.34 -1.87
CA TYR A 69 -1.19 15.19 -2.84
C TYR A 69 -2.67 15.41 -2.50
N LEU A 70 -3.39 14.35 -2.11
CA LEU A 70 -4.78 14.45 -1.67
C LEU A 70 -4.95 15.35 -0.44
N GLU A 71 -4.02 15.28 0.51
CA GLU A 71 -4.00 16.17 1.67
C GLU A 71 -3.78 17.64 1.24
N ALA A 72 -2.88 17.89 0.29
CA ALA A 72 -2.66 19.22 -0.25
C ALA A 72 -3.89 19.75 -1.02
N VAL A 73 -4.60 18.90 -1.76
CA VAL A 73 -5.86 19.25 -2.45
C VAL A 73 -6.94 19.67 -1.43
N LYS A 74 -7.08 18.92 -0.33
CA LYS A 74 -8.00 19.29 0.77
C LYS A 74 -7.64 20.65 1.38
N ALA A 75 -6.35 20.89 1.65
CA ALA A 75 -5.91 22.16 2.21
C ALA A 75 -6.15 23.34 1.26
N MET A 76 -6.00 23.11 -0.05
CA MET A 76 -6.29 24.11 -1.08
C MET A 76 -7.78 24.41 -1.18
N HIS A 77 -8.63 23.37 -1.14
CA HIS A 77 -10.09 23.53 -1.10
C HIS A 77 -10.51 24.39 0.10
N GLU A 78 -10.03 24.06 1.29
CA GLU A 78 -10.34 24.82 2.51
C GLU A 78 -9.85 26.28 2.40
N SER A 79 -8.65 26.49 1.88
CA SER A 79 -8.12 27.86 1.68
C SER A 79 -8.94 28.66 0.67
N SER A 80 -9.34 28.02 -0.45
CA SER A 80 -10.21 28.62 -1.47
C SER A 80 -11.56 29.01 -0.88
N LYS A 81 -12.16 28.09 -0.11
CA LYS A 81 -13.45 28.29 0.54
C LYS A 81 -13.42 29.48 1.51
N ASN A 82 -12.36 29.62 2.29
CA ASN A 82 -12.20 30.74 3.22
C ASN A 82 -12.11 32.10 2.49
N VAL A 83 -11.36 32.18 1.39
CA VAL A 83 -11.28 33.42 0.59
C VAL A 83 -12.63 33.74 -0.06
N GLN A 84 -13.29 32.72 -0.60
CA GLN A 84 -14.59 32.86 -1.26
C GLN A 84 -15.70 33.26 -0.29
N ALA A 85 -15.72 32.71 0.92
CA ALA A 85 -16.64 33.08 1.98
C ALA A 85 -16.47 34.56 2.38
N CYS A 86 -15.22 35.01 2.59
CA CYS A 86 -14.94 36.42 2.86
C CYS A 86 -15.45 37.34 1.73
N LEU A 87 -15.27 36.94 0.46
CA LEU A 87 -15.79 37.71 -0.66
C LEU A 87 -17.32 37.76 -0.66
N ALA A 88 -17.99 36.62 -0.46
CA ALA A 88 -19.44 36.53 -0.45
C ALA A 88 -20.06 37.35 0.70
N ASP A 89 -19.44 37.33 1.88
CA ASP A 89 -19.87 38.09 3.06
C ASP A 89 -19.71 39.61 2.87
N MET A 90 -18.66 40.04 2.17
CA MET A 90 -18.42 41.46 1.87
C MET A 90 -19.23 41.98 0.69
N TYR A 91 -19.83 41.10 -0.12
CA TYR A 91 -20.58 41.49 -1.31
C TYR A 91 -22.02 41.84 -0.93
N GLU A 92 -22.37 43.12 -1.03
CA GLU A 92 -23.71 43.56 -0.60
C GLU A 92 -24.82 42.98 -1.48
N PRO A 93 -26.02 42.70 -0.93
CA PRO A 93 -27.12 42.09 -1.67
C PRO A 93 -27.61 42.88 -2.88
N ASP A 94 -27.47 44.21 -2.87
CA ASP A 94 -27.90 45.10 -3.93
C ASP A 94 -26.81 45.35 -4.99
N TRP A 95 -25.59 44.87 -4.76
CA TRP A 95 -24.51 44.98 -5.72
C TRP A 95 -24.78 44.09 -6.93
N TYR A 96 -24.50 44.66 -8.11
CA TYR A 96 -24.62 43.95 -9.38
C TYR A 96 -23.82 42.65 -9.34
N GLY A 97 -24.45 41.53 -9.66
CA GLY A 97 -23.75 40.24 -9.75
C GLY A 97 -23.75 39.40 -8.46
N LYS A 98 -24.45 39.81 -7.39
CA LYS A 98 -24.47 39.06 -6.12
C LYS A 98 -24.85 37.58 -6.29
N ASN A 99 -25.93 37.31 -7.03
CA ASN A 99 -26.42 35.94 -7.24
C ASN A 99 -25.40 35.10 -8.02
N GLU A 100 -24.73 35.71 -9.00
CA GLU A 100 -23.67 35.08 -9.77
C GLU A 100 -22.45 34.78 -8.90
N VAL A 101 -22.06 35.68 -8.00
CA VAL A 101 -20.99 35.44 -7.02
C VAL A 101 -21.35 34.23 -6.14
N ASP A 102 -22.55 34.20 -5.58
CA ASP A 102 -23.00 33.08 -4.73
C ASP A 102 -22.99 31.75 -5.48
N SER A 103 -23.52 31.74 -6.71
CA SER A 103 -23.49 30.56 -7.58
C SER A 103 -22.06 30.08 -7.85
N ILE A 104 -21.12 30.99 -8.12
CA ILE A 104 -19.71 30.64 -8.37
C ILE A 104 -19.06 30.04 -7.10
N VAL A 105 -19.38 30.57 -5.92
CA VAL A 105 -18.86 30.04 -4.65
C VAL A 105 -19.36 28.62 -4.40
N GLU A 106 -20.66 28.36 -4.61
CA GLU A 106 -21.25 27.02 -4.49
C GLU A 106 -20.66 26.04 -5.52
N ASP A 107 -20.59 26.43 -6.79
CA ASP A 107 -20.03 25.60 -7.86
C ASP A 107 -18.57 25.24 -7.59
N CYS A 108 -17.78 26.18 -7.07
CA CYS A 108 -16.39 25.93 -6.70
C CYS A 108 -16.26 24.87 -5.59
N ASP A 109 -17.12 24.88 -4.56
CA ASP A 109 -17.13 23.88 -3.49
C ASP A 109 -17.47 22.48 -4.03
N VAL A 110 -18.44 22.40 -4.94
CA VAL A 110 -18.82 21.15 -5.62
C VAL A 110 -17.68 20.61 -6.47
N LEU A 111 -17.03 21.47 -7.27
CA LEU A 111 -15.90 21.07 -8.13
C LEU A 111 -14.71 20.54 -7.32
N TRP A 112 -14.37 21.19 -6.21
CA TRP A 112 -13.30 20.70 -5.32
C TRP A 112 -13.64 19.34 -4.71
N THR A 113 -14.88 19.18 -4.25
CA THR A 113 -15.36 17.93 -3.64
C THR A 113 -15.33 16.79 -4.66
N ASP A 114 -15.86 17.00 -5.86
CA ASP A 114 -15.83 16.01 -6.95
C ASP A 114 -14.39 15.69 -7.39
N TYR A 115 -13.53 16.69 -7.51
CA TYR A 115 -12.12 16.48 -7.85
C TYR A 115 -11.40 15.60 -6.84
N HIS A 116 -11.53 15.92 -5.54
CA HIS A 116 -10.92 15.12 -4.48
C HIS A 116 -11.48 13.68 -4.49
N GLN A 117 -12.80 13.53 -4.61
CA GLN A 117 -13.44 12.21 -4.64
C GLN A 117 -12.96 11.37 -5.82
N LYS A 118 -12.86 11.95 -7.02
CA LYS A 118 -12.32 11.27 -8.21
C LYS A 118 -10.87 10.82 -8.02
N LEU A 119 -10.02 11.61 -7.36
CA LEU A 119 -8.66 11.19 -7.05
C LEU A 119 -8.63 10.00 -6.08
N VAL A 120 -9.51 9.98 -5.07
CA VAL A 120 -9.64 8.84 -4.16
C VAL A 120 -10.07 7.59 -4.93
N ASP A 121 -11.16 7.68 -5.67
CA ASP A 121 -11.80 6.52 -6.29
C ASP A 121 -10.99 5.94 -7.45
N HIS A 122 -10.40 6.82 -8.27
CA HIS A 122 -9.74 6.39 -9.50
C HIS A 122 -8.23 6.21 -9.36
N ALA A 123 -7.57 7.00 -8.50
CA ALA A 123 -6.11 6.93 -8.35
C ALA A 123 -5.72 6.16 -7.09
N LEU A 124 -6.21 6.57 -5.90
CA LEU A 124 -5.73 5.99 -4.63
C LEU A 124 -6.16 4.53 -4.47
N ILE A 125 -7.46 4.24 -4.64
CA ILE A 125 -7.98 2.87 -4.54
C ILE A 125 -7.35 1.93 -5.57
N SER A 126 -7.10 2.42 -6.80
CA SER A 126 -6.39 1.66 -7.83
C SER A 126 -4.96 1.31 -7.41
N MET A 127 -4.24 2.29 -6.81
CA MET A 127 -2.88 2.10 -6.31
C MET A 127 -2.83 1.10 -5.15
N ASP A 128 -3.78 1.20 -4.21
CA ASP A 128 -3.93 0.27 -3.08
C ASP A 128 -4.21 -1.16 -3.56
N THR A 129 -5.11 -1.30 -4.54
CA THR A 129 -5.45 -2.60 -5.13
C THR A 129 -4.25 -3.24 -5.81
N TYR A 130 -3.46 -2.45 -6.56
CA TYR A 130 -2.23 -2.92 -7.18
C TYR A 130 -1.18 -3.35 -6.14
N LEU A 131 -0.92 -2.52 -5.12
CA LEU A 131 0.06 -2.85 -4.08
C LEU A 131 -0.38 -4.04 -3.23
N GLY A 132 -1.68 -4.25 -3.07
CA GLY A 132 -2.28 -5.39 -2.38
C GLY A 132 -1.91 -6.76 -2.96
N GLN A 133 -1.40 -6.82 -4.21
CA GLN A 133 -0.97 -8.07 -4.85
C GLN A 133 0.43 -8.53 -4.36
N PHE A 134 1.28 -7.61 -3.90
CA PHE A 134 2.67 -7.89 -3.56
C PHE A 134 2.86 -8.78 -2.33
N PRO A 135 2.10 -8.64 -1.23
CA PRO A 135 2.29 -9.47 -0.03
C PRO A 135 2.19 -10.98 -0.30
N ASP A 136 1.22 -11.43 -1.10
CA ASP A 136 1.08 -12.85 -1.44
C ASP A 136 2.28 -13.34 -2.28
N ILE A 137 2.65 -12.59 -3.31
CA ILE A 137 3.80 -12.93 -4.16
C ILE A 137 5.09 -12.98 -3.33
N LYS A 138 5.30 -12.02 -2.44
CA LYS A 138 6.45 -11.99 -1.52
C LYS A 138 6.47 -13.21 -0.60
N ALA A 139 5.32 -13.65 -0.09
CA ALA A 139 5.21 -14.86 0.71
C ALA A 139 5.53 -16.13 -0.10
N ARG A 140 5.16 -16.16 -1.39
CA ARG A 140 5.48 -17.25 -2.32
C ARG A 140 6.96 -17.28 -2.67
N ILE A 141 7.60 -16.14 -2.91
CA ILE A 141 9.07 -16.03 -3.09
C ILE A 141 9.78 -16.60 -1.85
N ALA A 142 9.42 -16.13 -0.64
CA ALA A 142 10.02 -16.63 0.60
C ALA A 142 9.77 -18.14 0.82
N LYS A 143 8.65 -18.69 0.34
CA LYS A 143 8.37 -20.13 0.36
C LYS A 143 9.28 -20.88 -0.60
N ARG A 144 9.50 -20.37 -1.82
CA ARG A 144 10.46 -20.93 -2.79
C ARG A 144 11.86 -20.97 -2.19
N ASP A 145 12.34 -19.88 -1.59
CA ASP A 145 13.68 -19.83 -0.99
C ASP A 145 13.88 -20.88 0.10
N ARG A 146 12.85 -21.14 0.92
CA ARG A 146 12.89 -22.21 1.93
C ARG A 146 12.90 -23.60 1.30
N LYS A 147 12.30 -23.76 0.13
CA LYS A 147 12.19 -25.05 -0.58
C LYS A 147 13.42 -25.37 -1.42
N LEU A 148 14.10 -24.35 -1.93
CA LEU A 148 15.37 -24.51 -2.63
C LEU A 148 16.47 -25.03 -1.69
N VAL A 149 16.44 -24.62 -0.41
CA VAL A 149 17.36 -25.15 0.62
C VAL A 149 16.97 -26.54 1.12
N ASP A 150 15.70 -26.93 0.98
CA ASP A 150 15.25 -28.28 1.33
C ASP A 150 15.58 -29.33 0.24
N TYR A 151 15.87 -28.87 -0.99
CA TYR A 151 16.11 -29.71 -2.18
C TYR A 151 17.55 -30.19 -2.20
#